data_AF-W5KPQ6-F1
#
_entry.id   AF-W5KPQ6-F1
#
_cell.length_a   1.000
_cell.length_b   1.000
_cell.length_c   1.000
_cell.angle_alpha   90.00
_cell.angle_beta   90.00
_cell.angle_gamma   90.00
#
_symmetry.space_group_name_H-M   'P 1'
#
loop_
_entity.id
_entity.type
_entity.pdbx_description
1 polymer ?
#
loop_
_entity_poly.entity_id
_entity_poly.type
_entity_poly.pdbx_seq_one_letter_code
_entity_poly.pdbx_strand_id
1 'polypeptide(L)'
;NQVSVCRSDLHRWMAVFPSVYCPQVQCIQQYAAKQADELSLEPWDIINIIRKTNEGWYEGMRLSDRARGWFPQESVVEVTNEHQRRRNLREQYRINMATRPDNHKEETKLNKNS
;
A
#
# COMPACT_ATOMS: atom_id res chain seq x y z
N ASN A 1 -28.83 -13.20 -8.32
CA ASN A 1 -28.14 -12.69 -7.11
C ASN A 1 -27.17 -11.58 -7.49
N GLN A 2 -27.64 -10.34 -7.43
CA GLN A 2 -26.77 -9.15 -7.52
C GLN A 2 -26.43 -8.76 -6.08
N VAL A 3 -25.16 -8.91 -5.69
CA VAL A 3 -24.70 -8.42 -4.39
C VAL A 3 -24.57 -6.91 -4.50
N SER A 4 -25.48 -6.17 -3.88
CA SER A 4 -25.40 -4.70 -3.81
C SER A 4 -24.26 -4.33 -2.88
N VAL A 5 -23.12 -3.90 -3.44
CA VAL A 5 -21.99 -3.36 -2.68
C VAL A 5 -22.33 -1.92 -2.30
N CYS A 6 -22.43 -1.63 -1.00
CA CYS A 6 -22.67 -0.26 -0.53
C CYS A 6 -21.52 0.66 -0.99
N ARG A 7 -21.79 1.95 -1.25
CA ARG A 7 -20.77 2.94 -1.66
C ARG A 7 -19.57 3.03 -0.68
N SER A 8 -19.79 2.69 0.58
CA SER A 8 -18.75 2.55 1.62
C SER A 8 -17.89 1.30 1.42
N ASP A 9 -18.49 0.17 1.06
CA ASP A 9 -17.78 -1.05 0.70
C ASP A 9 -16.98 -0.86 -0.60
N LEU A 10 -17.49 -0.09 -1.56
CA LEU A 10 -16.73 0.26 -2.76
C LEU A 10 -15.51 1.11 -2.41
N HIS A 11 -15.58 2.08 -1.48
CA HIS A 11 -14.39 2.81 -1.02
C HIS A 11 -13.41 1.92 -0.24
N ARG A 12 -13.93 0.98 0.58
CA ARG A 12 -13.11 0.02 1.31
C ARG A 12 -12.41 -0.97 0.38
N TRP A 13 -13.10 -1.40 -0.68
CA TRP A 13 -12.54 -2.18 -1.77
C TRP A 13 -11.57 -1.29 -2.57
N MET A 14 -11.94 -0.11 -3.03
CA MET A 14 -11.02 0.81 -3.73
C MET A 14 -9.82 1.32 -2.90
N ALA A 15 -9.77 1.10 -1.58
CA ALA A 15 -8.56 1.31 -0.78
C ALA A 15 -7.63 0.08 -0.76
N VAL A 16 -8.17 -1.11 -1.04
CA VAL A 16 -7.44 -2.40 -1.11
C VAL A 16 -7.13 -2.81 -2.57
N PHE A 17 -7.96 -2.38 -3.52
CA PHE A 17 -7.94 -2.79 -4.92
C PHE A 17 -6.99 -2.04 -5.86
N PRO A 18 -6.51 -0.80 -5.60
CA PRO A 18 -5.49 -0.17 -6.44
C PRO A 18 -4.24 -1.04 -6.43
N SER A 19 -3.82 -1.52 -5.25
CA SER A 19 -2.62 -2.34 -5.10
C SER A 19 -2.68 -3.72 -5.78
N VAL A 20 -3.87 -4.26 -6.07
CA VAL A 20 -3.99 -5.57 -6.72
C VAL A 20 -3.61 -5.47 -8.21
N TYR A 21 -3.86 -4.32 -8.83
CA TYR A 21 -3.56 -4.06 -10.24
C TYR A 21 -2.35 -3.16 -10.47
N CYS A 22 -1.87 -2.44 -9.44
CA CYS A 22 -0.62 -1.70 -9.53
C CYS A 22 0.57 -2.65 -9.76
N PRO A 23 1.49 -2.31 -10.67
CA PRO A 23 2.80 -2.95 -10.74
C PRO A 23 3.51 -2.84 -9.38
N GLN A 24 4.25 -3.88 -9.02
CA GLN A 24 5.08 -3.90 -7.84
C GLN A 24 6.54 -3.87 -8.23
N VAL A 25 7.35 -3.16 -7.44
CA VAL A 25 8.79 -3.17 -7.54
C VAL A 25 9.40 -3.53 -6.19
N GLN A 26 10.59 -4.11 -6.22
CA GLN A 26 11.41 -4.36 -5.05
C GLN A 26 12.65 -3.49 -5.12
N CYS A 27 12.97 -2.82 -4.02
CA CYS A 27 14.24 -2.13 -3.86
C CYS A 27 15.41 -3.12 -3.85
N ILE A 28 16.42 -2.83 -4.67
CA ILE A 28 17.68 -3.59 -4.76
C ILE A 28 18.88 -2.77 -4.31
N GLN A 29 18.74 -1.44 -4.25
CA GLN A 29 19.79 -0.53 -3.83
C GLN A 29 19.20 0.55 -2.93
N GLN A 30 19.83 0.76 -1.77
CA GLN A 30 19.42 1.79 -0.83
C GLN A 30 19.40 3.16 -1.50
N TYR A 31 18.39 3.95 -1.18
CA TYR A 31 18.25 5.33 -1.64
C TYR A 31 17.86 6.22 -0.45
N ALA A 32 18.61 7.28 -0.21
CA ALA A 32 18.27 8.27 0.80
C ALA A 32 17.57 9.46 0.13
N ALA A 33 16.35 9.77 0.58
CA ALA A 33 15.61 10.94 0.13
C ALA A 33 16.41 12.23 0.37
N LYS A 34 16.50 13.05 -0.65
CA LYS A 34 17.14 14.36 -0.72
C LYS A 34 16.11 15.49 -0.68
N GLN A 35 14.87 15.22 -1.07
CA GLN A 35 13.75 16.16 -1.06
C GLN A 35 12.57 15.63 -0.25
N ALA A 36 11.64 16.52 0.12
CA ALA A 36 10.52 16.19 1.01
C ALA A 36 9.45 15.29 0.36
N ASP A 37 9.39 15.28 -0.97
CA ASP A 37 8.51 14.44 -1.77
C ASP A 37 9.17 13.14 -2.21
N GLU A 38 10.45 12.94 -1.90
CA GLU A 38 11.17 11.71 -2.17
C GLU A 38 10.97 10.67 -1.06
N LEU A 39 10.97 9.41 -1.45
CA LEU A 39 10.85 8.25 -0.58
C LEU A 39 12.21 7.58 -0.42
N SER A 40 12.78 7.62 0.80
CA SER A 40 13.95 6.80 1.11
C SER A 40 13.60 5.32 0.96
N LEU A 41 14.51 4.52 0.41
CA LEU A 41 14.33 3.09 0.18
C LEU A 41 15.42 2.27 0.86
N GLU A 42 15.04 1.11 1.41
CA GLU A 42 15.97 0.09 1.89
C GLU A 42 15.86 -1.17 1.01
N PRO A 43 16.96 -1.94 0.83
CA PRO A 43 16.90 -3.21 0.11
C PRO A 43 15.77 -4.09 0.63
N TRP A 44 15.05 -4.74 -0.30
CA TRP A 44 13.86 -5.57 -0.04
C TRP A 44 12.56 -4.83 0.27
N ASP A 45 12.57 -3.49 0.31
CA ASP A 45 11.31 -2.73 0.32
C ASP A 45 10.46 -3.11 -0.90
N ILE A 46 9.18 -3.40 -0.66
CA ILE A 46 8.20 -3.61 -1.72
C ILE A 46 7.36 -2.36 -1.87
N ILE A 47 7.23 -1.87 -3.10
CA ILE A 47 6.54 -0.64 -3.42
C ILE A 47 5.51 -0.89 -4.52
N ASN A 48 4.28 -0.40 -4.32
CA ASN A 48 3.29 -0.31 -5.39
C ASN A 48 3.56 0.94 -6.22
N ILE A 49 3.68 0.79 -7.53
CA ILE A 49 3.88 1.91 -8.45
C ILE A 49 2.55 2.66 -8.65
N ILE A 50 2.61 3.98 -8.44
CA ILE A 50 1.51 4.92 -8.69
C ILE A 50 1.74 5.60 -10.05
N ARG A 51 2.96 6.08 -10.30
CA ARG A 51 3.32 6.81 -11.52
C ARG A 51 4.77 6.55 -11.92
N LYS A 52 5.05 6.63 -13.22
CA LYS A 52 6.40 6.61 -13.80
C LYS A 52 6.60 7.87 -14.65
N THR A 53 7.80 8.44 -14.65
CA THR A 53 8.20 9.52 -15.57
C THR A 53 9.19 8.99 -16.61
N ASN A 54 9.35 9.72 -17.72
CA ASN A 54 10.35 9.38 -18.74
C ASN A 54 11.79 9.73 -18.31
N GLU A 55 11.94 10.43 -17.18
CA GLU A 55 13.21 10.86 -16.60
C GLU A 55 13.78 9.83 -15.60
N GLY A 56 13.17 8.63 -15.53
CA GLY A 56 13.63 7.56 -14.66
C GLY A 56 13.19 7.71 -13.21
N TRP A 57 12.13 8.47 -12.93
CA TRP A 57 11.58 8.60 -11.57
C TRP A 57 10.26 7.86 -11.44
N TYR A 58 10.13 7.12 -10.35
CA TYR A 58 8.92 6.42 -9.97
C TYR A 58 8.32 7.05 -8.73
N GLU A 59 7.01 7.26 -8.76
CA GLU A 59 6.22 7.56 -7.57
C GLU A 59 5.55 6.28 -7.12
N GLY A 60 5.67 5.96 -5.83
CA GLY A 60 5.06 4.76 -5.29
C GLY A 60 4.72 4.86 -3.81
N MET A 61 4.07 3.81 -3.31
CA MET A 61 3.71 3.64 -1.91
C MET A 61 4.31 2.36 -1.36
N ARG A 62 5.15 2.47 -0.33
CA ARG A 62 5.80 1.33 0.34
C ARG A 62 4.75 0.49 1.08
N LEU A 63 4.88 -0.83 1.00
CA LEU A 63 3.90 -1.75 1.56
C LEU A 63 3.93 -1.86 3.09
N SER A 64 5.08 -1.63 3.73
CA SER A 64 5.28 -1.85 5.16
C SER A 64 4.67 -0.75 6.04
N ASP A 65 4.80 0.51 5.62
CA ASP A 65 4.43 1.69 6.42
C ASP A 65 3.50 2.66 5.68
N ARG A 66 3.18 2.39 4.40
CA ARG A 66 2.38 3.25 3.51
C ARG A 66 3.05 4.59 3.18
N ALA A 67 4.35 4.74 3.42
CA ALA A 67 5.07 5.94 3.00
C ALA A 67 5.01 6.08 1.48
N ARG A 68 4.74 7.30 1.00
CA ARG A 68 4.62 7.64 -0.41
C ARG A 68 5.67 8.67 -0.78
N GLY A 69 6.24 8.53 -1.97
CA GLY A 69 7.12 9.53 -2.55
C GLY A 69 7.81 9.05 -3.81
N TRP A 70 8.71 9.89 -4.29
CA TRP A 70 9.52 9.69 -5.48
C TRP A 70 10.82 8.96 -5.19
N PHE A 71 11.24 8.08 -6.10
CA PHE A 71 12.52 7.41 -6.02
C PHE A 71 13.03 7.08 -7.44
N PRO A 72 14.35 6.93 -7.63
CA PRO A 72 14.90 6.64 -8.94
C PRO A 72 14.61 5.19 -9.33
N GLN A 73 14.29 4.99 -10.61
CA GLN A 73 14.00 3.69 -11.21
C GLN A 73 15.16 2.70 -11.03
N GLU A 74 16.40 3.17 -11.07
CA GLU A 74 17.61 2.34 -10.94
C GLU A 74 17.76 1.64 -9.59
N SER A 75 17.12 2.17 -8.53
CA SER A 75 17.15 1.57 -7.20
C SER A 75 16.23 0.35 -7.07
N VAL A 76 15.41 0.05 -8.08
CA VAL A 76 14.36 -0.98 -8.00
C VAL A 76 14.31 -1.92 -9.19
N VAL A 77 13.71 -3.09 -8.99
CA VAL A 77 13.38 -4.06 -10.06
C VAL A 77 11.91 -4.44 -10.00
N GLU A 78 11.29 -4.73 -11.15
CA GLU A 78 9.89 -5.15 -11.18
C GLU A 78 9.69 -6.55 -10.58
N VAL A 79 8.66 -6.67 -9.75
CA VAL A 79 8.19 -7.95 -9.21
C VAL A 79 7.21 -8.56 -10.20
N THR A 80 7.73 -9.34 -11.14
CA THR A 80 6.93 -10.00 -12.18
C THR A 80 6.37 -11.36 -11.72
N ASN A 81 6.97 -11.98 -10.71
CA ASN A 81 6.55 -13.30 -10.21
C ASN A 81 5.21 -13.20 -9.46
N GLU A 82 4.19 -13.85 -10.00
CA GLU A 82 2.83 -13.81 -9.44
C GLU A 82 2.76 -14.37 -8.00
N HIS A 83 3.52 -15.42 -7.68
CA HIS A 83 3.56 -15.96 -6.31
C HIS A 83 4.12 -14.94 -5.31
N GLN A 84 5.14 -14.19 -5.72
CA GLN A 84 5.70 -13.11 -4.90
C GLN A 84 4.67 -11.98 -4.73
N ARG A 85 4.01 -11.54 -5.81
CA ARG A 85 2.94 -10.52 -5.73
C ARG A 85 1.81 -10.96 -4.79
N ARG A 86 1.36 -12.22 -4.88
CA ARG A 86 0.34 -12.79 -3.98
C ARG A 86 0.82 -12.79 -2.52
N ARG A 87 2.08 -13.11 -2.25
CA ARG A 87 2.67 -13.05 -0.90
C ARG A 87 2.68 -11.61 -0.38
N ASN A 88 3.14 -10.67 -1.17
CA ASN A 88 3.20 -9.25 -0.81
C ASN A 88 1.80 -8.70 -0.45
N LEU A 89 0.77 -9.06 -1.23
CA LEU A 89 -0.61 -8.67 -0.94
C LEU A 89 -1.14 -9.24 0.39
N ARG A 90 -0.79 -10.50 0.71
CA ARG A 90 -1.18 -11.11 2.00
C ARG A 90 -0.52 -10.39 3.18
N GLU A 91 0.77 -10.09 3.07
CA GLU A 91 1.49 -9.34 4.11
C GLU A 91 0.95 -7.92 4.26
N GLN A 92 0.68 -7.24 3.14
CA GLN A 92 0.05 -5.93 3.13
C GLN A 92 -1.28 -5.92 3.91
N TYR A 93 -2.12 -6.94 3.69
CA TYR A 93 -3.39 -7.11 4.40
C TYR A 93 -3.18 -7.37 5.89
N ARG A 94 -2.22 -8.23 6.26
CA ARG A 94 -1.87 -8.52 7.65
C ARG A 94 -1.45 -7.25 8.39
N ILE A 95 -0.56 -6.45 7.80
CA ILE A 95 -0.11 -5.17 8.35
C ILE A 95 -1.29 -4.21 8.49
N ASN A 96 -2.09 -4.04 7.43
CA ASN A 96 -3.28 -3.18 7.46
C ASN A 96 -4.28 -3.55 8.56
N MET A 97 -4.44 -4.84 8.86
CA MET A 97 -5.34 -5.30 9.92
C MET A 97 -4.75 -5.05 11.30
N ALA A 98 -3.44 -5.23 11.46
CA ALA A 98 -2.74 -5.00 12.72
C ALA A 98 -2.65 -3.51 13.10
N THR A 99 -2.62 -2.62 12.11
CA THR A 99 -2.55 -1.16 12.32
C THR A 99 -3.92 -0.48 12.38
N ARG A 100 -5.03 -1.23 12.34
CA ARG A 100 -6.36 -0.66 12.58
C ARG A 100 -6.42 -0.15 14.02
N PRO A 101 -6.79 1.12 14.26
CA PRO A 101 -7.10 1.56 15.61
C PRO A 101 -8.25 0.71 16.15
N ASP A 102 -8.02 0.13 17.32
CA ASP A 102 -8.91 -0.81 17.98
C ASP A 102 -10.14 -0.05 18.50
N ASN A 103 -11.14 0.19 17.64
CA ASN A 103 -12.39 0.89 17.98
C ASN A 103 -13.35 0.02 18.81
N HIS A 104 -12.84 -0.88 19.65
CA HIS A 104 -13.64 -1.72 20.54
C HIS A 104 -13.77 -1.11 21.94
N LYS A 105 -14.24 0.14 22.10
CA LYS A 105 -14.75 0.65 23.41
C LYS A 105 -15.93 1.63 23.39
N GLU A 106 -16.49 2.07 22.26
CA GLU A 106 -17.57 3.10 22.29
C GLU A 106 -19.01 2.58 22.04
N GLU A 107 -19.22 1.36 21.52
CA GLU A 107 -20.58 0.87 21.22
C GLU A 107 -21.39 0.37 22.44
N THR A 108 -20.83 0.32 23.66
CA THR A 108 -21.55 -0.17 24.85
C THR A 108 -22.17 0.89 25.76
N LYS A 109 -22.07 2.19 25.42
CA LYS A 109 -22.65 3.27 26.27
C LYS A 109 -23.92 3.94 25.73
N LEU A 110 -24.39 3.64 24.53
CA LEU A 110 -25.62 4.27 23.99
C LEU A 110 -26.90 3.43 24.13
N ASN A 111 -26.83 2.20 24.64
CA ASN A 111 -28.03 1.34 24.81
C ASN A 111 -28.49 1.19 26.28
N LYS A 112 -28.43 2.28 27.06
CA LYS A 112 -28.99 2.31 28.43
C LYS A 112 -29.88 3.52 28.73
N ASN A 113 -30.33 4.24 27.71
CA ASN A 113 -31.26 5.38 27.86
C ASN A 113 -32.53 5.21 27.00
N SER A 114 -33.19 4.06 27.08
CA SER A 114 -34.60 3.90 26.69
C SER A 114 -35.33 3.09 27.75
#